data_AF-A0A7K3VV04-F1
#
_entry.id   AF-A0A7K3VV04-F1
#
_cell.length_a   1.000
_cell.length_b   1.000
_cell.length_c   1.000
_cell.angle_alpha   90.00
_cell.angle_beta   90.00
_cell.angle_gamma   90.00
#
_symmetry.space_group_name_H-M   'P 1'
#
loop_
_entity.id
_entity.type
_entity.pdbx_description
1 polymer ?
#
loop_
_entity_poly.entity_id
_entity_poly.type
_entity_poly.pdbx_seq_one_letter_code
_entity_poly.pdbx_strand_id
1 'polypeptide(L)' 'MSGPKRSVRWLQAAVGAKQDGLAGSETLAKTLAADGKETIQAICEMRRGFVLSLSSYQYFGRGWLRRIAHKG' A
#
# COMPACT_ATOMS: atom_id res chain seq x y z
N MET A 1 -11.74 -5.22 -0.84
CA MET A 1 -11.46 -3.90 -0.21
C MET A 1 -9.99 -3.81 0.18
N SER A 2 -9.47 -2.60 0.42
CA SER A 2 -8.07 -2.32 0.83
C SER A 2 -7.82 -2.58 2.33
N GLY A 3 -8.29 -3.72 2.84
CA GLY A 3 -8.30 -4.00 4.29
C GLY A 3 -6.91 -4.14 4.92
N PRO A 4 -6.81 -4.12 6.27
CA PRO A 4 -5.55 -4.09 7.01
C PRO A 4 -4.53 -5.16 6.58
N LYS A 5 -4.98 -6.41 6.40
CA LYS A 5 -4.12 -7.53 5.98
C LYS A 5 -3.43 -7.29 4.63
N ARG A 6 -4.12 -6.63 3.70
CA ARG A 6 -3.54 -6.28 2.39
C ARG A 6 -2.60 -5.08 2.52
N SER A 7 -2.94 -4.10 3.34
CA SER A 7 -2.07 -2.96 3.62
C SER A 7 -0.73 -3.39 4.23
N VAL A 8 -0.72 -4.36 5.14
CA VAL A 8 0.52 -4.93 5.70
C VAL A 8 1.36 -5.58 4.61
N ARG A 9 0.76 -6.35 3.69
CA ARG A 9 1.49 -6.96 2.57
C ARG A 9 2.07 -5.93 1.61
N TRP A 10 1.40 -4.81 1.38
CA TRP A 10 1.96 -3.72 0.59
C TRP A 10 3.13 -3.03 1.29
N LEU A 11 3.05 -2.81 2.61
CA LEU A 11 4.20 -2.33 3.36
C LEU A 11 5.38 -3.30 3.24
N GLN A 12 5.12 -4.60 3.44
CA GLN A 12 6.14 -5.65 3.31
C GLN A 12 6.76 -5.68 1.92
N ALA A 13 5.95 -5.55 0.86
CA ALA A 13 6.44 -5.45 -0.51
C ALA A 13 7.31 -4.20 -0.72
N ALA A 14 6.88 -3.03 -0.20
CA ALA A 14 7.59 -1.77 -0.36
C ALA A 14 8.96 -1.77 0.35
N VAL A 15 9.07 -2.39 1.53
CA VAL A 15 10.31 -2.41 2.33
C VAL A 15 11.13 -3.69 2.12
N GLY A 16 10.73 -4.56 1.19
CA GLY A 16 11.41 -5.83 0.92
C GLY A 16 11.34 -6.86 2.05
N ALA A 17 10.33 -6.79 2.92
CA ALA A 17 10.07 -7.80 3.95
C ALA A 17 9.29 -9.00 3.41
N LYS A 18 9.31 -10.12 4.15
CA LYS A 18 8.47 -11.28 3.84
C LYS A 18 6.99 -10.89 3.82
N GLN A 19 6.29 -11.17 2.71
CA GLN A 19 4.88 -10.76 2.50
C GLN A 19 3.86 -11.73 3.15
N ASP A 20 4.01 -12.06 4.42
CA ASP A 20 3.10 -12.96 5.14
C ASP A 20 1.82 -12.26 5.63
N GLY A 21 1.80 -10.93 5.67
CA GLY A 21 0.72 -10.11 6.22
C GLY A 21 0.77 -9.94 7.74
N LEU A 22 1.88 -10.29 8.38
CA LEU A 22 2.15 -10.11 9.81
C LEU A 22 3.19 -9.01 10.00
N ALA A 23 2.82 -7.90 10.65
CA ALA A 23 3.73 -6.79 10.94
C ALA A 23 4.66 -7.11 12.13
N GLY A 24 5.51 -8.14 11.97
CA GLY A 24 6.48 -8.57 12.97
C GLY A 24 7.76 -7.72 12.98
N SER A 25 8.73 -8.15 13.79
CA SER A 25 10.02 -7.46 13.98
C SER A 25 10.77 -7.19 12.67
N GLU A 26 10.80 -8.14 11.73
CA GLU A 26 11.44 -7.94 10.43
C GLU A 26 10.78 -6.81 9.63
N THR A 27 9.45 -6.77 9.59
CA THR A 27 8.70 -5.73 8.88
C THR A 27 8.98 -4.36 9.50
N LEU A 28 8.99 -4.27 10.83
CA LEU A 28 9.28 -3.03 11.55
C LEU A 28 10.72 -2.57 11.31
N ALA A 29 11.70 -3.46 11.42
CA ALA A 29 13.11 -3.12 11.20
C ALA A 29 13.36 -2.60 9.78
N LYS A 30 12.81 -3.28 8.76
CA LYS A 30 12.92 -2.84 7.36
C LYS A 30 12.18 -1.54 7.11
N THR A 31 11.03 -1.32 7.75
CA THR A 31 10.30 -0.04 7.65
C THR A 31 11.09 1.12 8.23
N LEU A 32 11.78 0.91 9.36
CA LEU A 32 12.60 1.94 10.00
C LEU A 32 13.88 2.28 9.21
N ALA A 33 14.39 1.32 8.42
CA ALA A 33 15.58 1.50 7.60
C ALA A 33 15.29 2.05 6.18
N ALA A 34 14.04 1.97 5.72
CA ALA A 34 13.65 2.40 4.39
C ALA A 34 13.44 3.92 4.29
N ASP A 35 13.58 4.48 3.09
CA ASP A 35 13.17 5.86 2.84
C ASP A 35 11.64 5.97 2.97
N GLY A 36 11.18 6.87 3.83
CA GLY A 36 9.77 7.02 4.12
C GLY A 36 8.96 7.52 2.92
N LYS A 37 9.51 8.40 2.09
CA LYS A 37 8.81 8.96 0.92
C LYS A 37 8.65 7.90 -0.16
N GLU A 38 9.72 7.17 -0.48
CA GLU A 38 9.69 6.08 -1.44
C GLU A 38 8.73 4.97 -0.99
N THR A 39 8.77 4.62 0.31
CA THR A 39 7.86 3.61 0.88
C THR A 39 6.39 4.02 0.75
N ILE A 40 6.05 5.27 1.08
CA ILE A 40 4.67 5.77 0.95
C ILE A 40 4.25 5.79 -0.53
N GLN A 41 5.13 6.24 -1.43
CA GLN A 41 4.85 6.28 -2.85
C GLN A 41 4.54 4.87 -3.40
N ALA A 42 5.38 3.89 -3.08
CA ALA A 42 5.20 2.50 -3.50
C ALA A 42 3.86 1.91 -2.99
N ILE A 43 3.51 2.15 -1.72
CA ILE A 43 2.22 1.73 -1.16
C ILE A 43 1.05 2.40 -1.89
N CYS A 44 1.14 3.69 -2.18
CA CYS A 44 0.10 4.42 -2.91
C CYS A 44 -0.06 3.94 -4.37
N GLU A 45 1.03 3.53 -5.03
CA GLU A 45 0.97 2.92 -6.37
C GLU A 45 0.27 1.56 -6.35
N MET A 46 0.64 0.67 -5.42
CA MET A 46 -0.03 -0.61 -5.24
C MET A 46 -1.53 -0.45 -4.91
N ARG A 47 -1.87 0.55 -4.08
CA ARG A 47 -3.26 0.90 -3.76
C ARG A 47 -4.03 1.38 -4.97
N ARG A 48 -3.43 2.23 -5.81
CA ARG A 48 -4.04 2.71 -7.07
C ARG A 48 -4.34 1.55 -8.00
N GLY A 49 -3.36 0.69 -8.26
CA GLY A 49 -3.53 -0.49 -9.12
C GLY A 49 -4.66 -1.40 -8.64
N PHE A 50 -4.71 -1.68 -7.33
CA PHE A 50 -5.78 -2.49 -6.76
C PHE A 50 -7.16 -1.83 -6.87
N VAL A 51 -7.27 -0.53 -6.62
CA VAL A 51 -8.56 0.16 -6.75
C VAL A 51 -9.06 0.17 -8.20
N LEU A 52 -8.17 0.37 -9.16
CA LEU A 52 -8.48 0.33 -10.59
C LEU A 52 -8.95 -1.06 -11.04
N SER A 53 -8.49 -2.13 -10.38
CA SER A 53 -8.86 -3.51 -10.74
C SER A 53 -10.23 -3.95 -10.18
N LEU A 54 -10.95 -3.12 -9.42
CA LEU A 54 -12.23 -3.48 -8.82
C LEU A 54 -13.40 -3.23 -9.79
N SER A 55 -14.32 -4.19 -9.91
CA SER A 55 -15.56 -4.01 -10.69
C SER A 55 -16.45 -2.86 -10.18
N SER A 56 -16.34 -2.53 -8.88
CA SER A 56 -17.03 -1.40 -8.25
C SER A 56 -16.38 -0.04 -8.50
N TYR A 57 -15.25 0.00 -9.20
CA TYR A 57 -14.55 1.24 -9.57
C TYR A 57 -15.48 2.22 -10.31
N GLN A 58 -16.39 1.70 -11.16
CA GLN A 58 -17.34 2.53 -11.90
C GLN A 58 -18.22 3.43 -11.01
N TYR A 59 -18.51 3.01 -9.78
CA TYR A 59 -19.39 3.73 -8.85
C TYR A 59 -18.60 4.67 -7.93
N PHE A 60 -17.45 4.23 -7.40
CA PHE A 60 -16.72 4.94 -6.33
C PHE A 60 -15.26 5.26 -6.64
N GLY A 61 -14.73 4.75 -7.75
CA GLY A 61 -13.31 4.72 -8.08
C GLY A 61 -12.65 6.08 -8.21
N ARG A 62 -13.34 7.06 -8.81
CA ARG A 62 -12.82 8.44 -8.94
C ARG A 62 -12.54 9.08 -7.58
N GLY A 63 -13.41 8.86 -6.61
CA GLY A 63 -13.24 9.37 -5.25
C GLY A 63 -12.10 8.67 -4.51
N TRP A 64 -11.91 7.37 -4.74
CA TRP A 64 -10.79 6.61 -4.19
C TRP A 64 -9.45 7.06 -4.76
N LEU A 65 -9.34 7.22 -6.08
CA LEU A 65 -8.10 7.69 -6.71
C LEU A 65 -7.67 9.07 -6.21
N ARG A 66 -8.61 10.00 -6.04
CA ARG A 66 -8.30 11.34 -5.52
C ARG A 66 -7.73 11.31 -4.10
N ARG A 67 -8.12 10.34 -3.27
CA ARG A 67 -7.57 10.14 -1.91
C ARG A 67 -6.25 9.39 -1.89
N ILE A 68 -6.00 8.54 -2.89
CA ILE A 68 -4.74 7.77 -2.98
C ILE A 68 -3.65 8.59 -3.67
N ALA A 69 -4.02 9.60 -4.47
CA ALA A 69 -3.09 10.54 -5.06
C ALA A 69 -2.26 11.22 -3.94
N HIS A 70 -1.08 10.67 -3.69
CA HIS A 70 -0.10 11.28 -2.81
C HIS A 70 0.56 12.40 -3.61
N LYS A 71 0.33 13.64 -3.19
CA LYS A 71 1.20 14.75 -3.58
C LYS A 71 2.34 14.74 -2.56
N GLY A 72 3.55 14.45 -3.04
CA GLY A 72 4.78 14.51 -2.25
C GLY A 72 5.07 15.89 -1.72
#